data_AF-A0A5B0SJ29-F1
#
_entry.id   AF-A0A5B0SJ29-F1
#
_cell.length_a   1.000
_cell.length_b   1.000
_cell.length_c   1.000
_cell.angle_alpha   90.00
_cell.angle_beta   90.00
_cell.angle_gamma   90.00
#
_symmetry.space_group_name_H-M   'P 1'
#
loop_
_entity.id
_entity.type
_entity.pdbx_description
1 polymer ?
#
loop_
_entity_poly.entity_id
_entity_poly.type
_entity_poly.pdbx_seq_one_letter_code
_entity_poly.pdbx_strand_id
1 'polypeptide(L)'
;MGSRLGTRGKEKIVKASQAHRPAVQKLIDAYNQQFRQFKAKYPNQQLSDEDDHPVTYDEFSTWPMDHRFWNDGLYYHSSEPWSVDPDVKTGINCVLMLSRTQEEFELIAQELARATGWAIDHYKLIKNKLLYIEIREFLLPLT
;
A
#
# COMPACT_ATOMS: atom_id res chain seq x y z
N MET A 1 -7.97 -27.19 1.11
CA MET A 1 -6.91 -26.16 0.97
C MET A 1 -6.04 -26.19 2.23
N GLY A 2 -4.93 -26.94 2.22
CA GLY A 2 -4.06 -27.09 3.39
C GLY A 2 -3.21 -25.85 3.63
N SER A 3 -3.16 -25.34 4.85
CA SER A 3 -2.32 -24.19 5.20
C SER A 3 -0.85 -24.49 4.89
N ARG A 4 -0.19 -23.62 4.11
CA ARG A 4 1.24 -23.76 3.68
C ARG A 4 2.24 -23.83 4.85
N LEU A 5 1.78 -23.53 6.07
CA LEU A 5 2.52 -23.65 7.31
C LEU A 5 2.20 -25.00 7.97
N GLY A 6 3.18 -25.89 8.07
CA GLY A 6 3.09 -27.09 8.91
C GLY A 6 2.96 -26.74 10.39
N THR A 7 2.56 -27.70 11.23
CA THR A 7 2.27 -27.51 12.68
C THR A 7 3.38 -26.76 13.42
N ARG A 8 4.63 -27.15 13.19
CA ARG A 8 5.82 -26.51 13.79
C ARG A 8 5.99 -25.03 13.39
N GLY A 9 5.56 -24.66 12.18
CA GLY A 9 5.57 -23.27 11.72
C GLY A 9 4.52 -22.44 12.44
N LYS A 10 3.30 -22.99 12.60
CA LYS A 10 2.22 -22.34 13.36
C LYS A 10 2.60 -22.15 14.84
N GLU A 11 3.17 -23.17 15.47
CA GLU A 11 3.63 -23.10 16.87
C GLU A 11 4.69 -22.02 17.09
N LYS A 12 5.65 -21.88 16.17
CA LYS A 12 6.66 -20.81 16.25
C LYS A 12 6.05 -19.42 16.19
N ILE A 13 5.06 -19.22 15.31
CA ILE A 13 4.35 -17.93 15.18
C ILE A 13 3.57 -17.62 16.45
N VAL A 14 2.83 -18.59 16.99
CA VAL A 14 2.08 -18.43 18.24
C VAL A 14 3.01 -18.12 19.41
N LYS A 15 4.13 -18.86 19.53
CA LYS A 15 5.12 -18.63 20.59
C LYS A 15 5.76 -17.25 20.49
N ALA A 16 6.07 -16.79 19.27
CA ALA A 16 6.60 -15.44 19.05
C ALA A 16 5.57 -14.37 19.46
N SER A 17 4.32 -14.50 19.01
CA SER A 17 3.23 -13.59 19.39
C SER A 17 3.03 -13.52 20.92
N GLN A 18 3.02 -14.67 21.59
CA GLN A 18 2.94 -14.73 23.07
C GLN A 18 4.15 -14.08 23.75
N ALA A 19 5.36 -14.22 23.20
CA ALA A 19 6.55 -13.57 23.75
C ALA A 19 6.50 -12.04 23.62
N HIS A 20 5.79 -11.51 22.61
CA HIS A 20 5.61 -10.07 22.43
C HIS A 20 4.48 -9.47 23.29
N ARG A 21 3.51 -10.28 23.75
CA ARG A 21 2.37 -9.82 24.56
C ARG A 21 2.75 -8.93 25.75
N PRO A 22 3.77 -9.24 26.58
CA PRO A 22 4.14 -8.37 27.71
C PRO A 22 4.65 -7.00 27.29
N ALA A 23 5.35 -6.91 26.15
CA ALA A 23 5.85 -5.63 25.64
C ALA A 23 4.69 -4.77 25.11
N VAL A 24 3.75 -5.39 24.39
CA VAL A 24 2.53 -4.70 23.91
C VAL A 24 1.66 -4.25 25.08
N GLN A 25 1.49 -5.09 26.10
CA GLN A 25 0.72 -4.72 27.30
C GLN A 25 1.30 -3.46 27.97
N LYS A 26 2.64 -3.36 28.11
CA LYS A 26 3.28 -2.15 28.65
C LYS A 26 2.97 -0.89 27.83
N LEU A 27 2.92 -1.02 26.50
CA LEU A 27 2.58 0.10 25.61
C LEU A 27 1.11 0.49 25.77
N ILE A 28 0.21 -0.49 25.86
CA ILE A 28 -1.22 -0.27 26.10
C ILE A 28 -1.43 0.43 27.46
N ASP A 29 -0.74 -0.02 28.51
CA ASP A 29 -0.86 0.57 29.85
C ASP A 29 -0.37 2.03 29.86
N ALA A 30 0.76 2.31 29.19
CA ALA A 30 1.29 3.66 29.04
C ALA A 30 0.32 4.55 28.25
N TYR A 31 -0.25 4.04 27.16
CA TYR A 31 -1.25 4.73 26.37
C TYR A 31 -2.50 5.06 27.20
N ASN A 32 -3.07 4.09 27.92
CA ASN A 32 -4.24 4.29 28.78
C ASN A 32 -3.96 5.30 29.90
N GLN A 33 -2.73 5.35 30.42
CA GLN A 33 -2.33 6.38 31.37
C GLN A 33 -2.33 7.77 30.73
N GLN A 34 -1.75 7.93 29.55
CA GLN A 34 -1.72 9.22 28.83
C GLN A 34 -3.13 9.67 28.45
N PHE A 35 -3.98 8.76 27.96
CA PHE A 35 -5.37 9.04 27.62
C PHE A 35 -6.15 9.57 28.84
N ARG A 36 -6.01 8.92 30.00
CA ARG A 36 -6.63 9.40 31.25
C ARG A 36 -6.13 10.79 31.66
N GLN A 37 -4.83 11.05 31.56
CA GLN A 37 -4.26 12.36 31.87
C GLN A 37 -4.78 13.45 30.92
N PHE A 38 -4.89 13.12 29.63
CA PHE A 38 -5.43 14.01 28.62
C PHE A 38 -6.90 14.36 28.90
N LYS A 39 -7.75 13.35 29.14
CA LYS A 39 -9.19 13.54 29.44
C LYS A 39 -9.41 14.37 30.70
N ALA A 40 -8.58 14.15 31.73
CA ALA A 40 -8.61 14.95 32.96
C ALA A 40 -8.23 16.42 32.71
N LYS A 41 -7.31 16.69 31.77
CA LYS A 41 -6.86 18.04 31.43
C LYS A 41 -7.85 18.78 30.52
N TYR A 42 -8.56 18.07 29.64
CA TYR A 42 -9.49 18.63 28.65
C TYR A 42 -10.89 17.98 28.73
N PRO A 43 -11.65 18.23 29.81
CA PRO A 43 -12.93 17.54 30.06
C PRO A 43 -14.04 17.86 29.06
N ASN A 44 -13.93 18.97 28.33
CA ASN A 44 -14.92 19.39 27.33
C ASN A 44 -14.61 18.89 25.91
N GLN A 45 -13.49 18.21 25.73
CA GLN A 45 -13.08 17.71 24.42
C GLN A 45 -13.68 16.32 24.20
N GLN A 46 -14.65 16.22 23.29
CA GLN A 46 -15.18 14.94 22.84
C GLN A 46 -14.13 14.22 21.98
N LEU A 47 -13.74 13.01 22.38
CA LEU A 47 -12.88 12.15 21.57
C LEU A 47 -13.76 11.15 20.81
N SER A 48 -13.44 10.88 19.55
CA SER A 48 -14.24 9.98 18.70
C SER A 48 -14.13 8.51 19.11
N ASP A 49 -13.14 8.18 19.94
CA ASP A 49 -12.81 6.83 20.39
C ASP A 49 -13.01 6.63 21.90
N GLU A 50 -13.68 7.55 22.62
CA GLU A 50 -13.83 7.46 24.09
C GLU A 50 -14.43 6.13 24.55
N ASP A 51 -15.34 5.55 23.77
CA ASP A 51 -16.02 4.30 24.09
C ASP A 51 -15.09 3.08 24.06
N ASP A 52 -13.96 3.16 23.35
CA ASP A 52 -12.98 2.06 23.22
C ASP A 52 -11.93 2.07 24.35
N HIS A 53 -12.02 3.01 25.29
CA HIS A 53 -11.07 3.18 26.38
C HIS A 53 -11.63 2.76 27.74
N PRO A 54 -10.83 2.10 28.60
CA PRO A 54 -9.41 1.78 28.42
C PRO A 54 -9.19 0.56 27.51
N VAL A 55 -8.19 0.64 26.64
CA VAL A 55 -7.84 -0.43 25.70
C VAL A 55 -7.28 -1.63 26.45
N THR A 56 -7.77 -2.84 26.18
CA THR A 56 -7.14 -4.09 26.63
C THR A 56 -6.37 -4.78 25.51
N TYR A 57 -5.40 -5.63 25.85
CA TYR A 57 -4.64 -6.37 24.84
C TYR A 57 -5.53 -7.28 23.99
N ASP A 58 -6.50 -7.94 24.61
CA ASP A 58 -7.35 -8.89 23.90
C ASP A 58 -8.23 -8.15 22.87
N GLU A 59 -8.81 -6.99 23.22
CA GLU A 59 -9.53 -6.13 22.28
C GLU A 59 -8.62 -5.58 21.19
N PHE A 60 -7.47 -4.98 21.57
CA PHE A 60 -6.49 -4.43 20.64
C PHE A 60 -6.03 -5.46 19.60
N SER A 61 -5.83 -6.71 20.03
CA SER A 61 -5.37 -7.79 19.14
C SER A 61 -6.39 -8.20 18.08
N THR A 62 -7.67 -7.85 18.27
CA THR A 62 -8.76 -8.15 17.35
C THR A 62 -9.09 -7.01 16.40
N TRP A 63 -8.54 -5.82 16.62
CA TRP A 63 -8.83 -4.66 15.80
C TRP A 63 -8.35 -4.85 14.36
N PRO A 64 -9.23 -4.63 13.37
CA PRO A 64 -8.83 -4.67 11.97
C PRO A 64 -8.01 -3.42 11.61
N MET A 65 -7.32 -3.45 10.46
CA MET A 65 -6.42 -2.35 10.06
C MET A 65 -7.17 -1.03 9.77
N ASP A 66 -8.44 -1.13 9.42
CA ASP A 66 -9.35 -0.01 9.19
C ASP A 66 -10.04 0.50 10.46
N HIS A 67 -9.74 -0.08 11.64
CA HIS A 67 -10.29 0.37 12.91
C HIS A 67 -10.06 1.87 13.13
N ARG A 68 -11.05 2.55 13.72
CA ARG A 68 -10.99 4.01 13.98
C ARG A 68 -9.75 4.43 14.76
N PHE A 69 -9.25 3.59 15.67
CA PHE A 69 -7.99 3.83 16.38
C PHE A 69 -6.80 4.16 15.44
N TRP A 70 -6.76 3.56 14.25
CA TRP A 70 -5.70 3.80 13.25
C TRP A 70 -5.99 4.97 12.31
N ASN A 71 -7.26 5.35 12.15
CA ASN A 71 -7.72 6.28 11.12
C ASN A 71 -8.30 7.60 11.67
N ASP A 72 -8.61 7.69 12.96
CA ASP A 72 -9.20 8.88 13.57
C ASP A 72 -8.15 9.75 14.24
N GLY A 73 -8.00 10.97 13.70
CA GLY A 73 -8.36 12.25 14.32
C GLY A 73 -7.91 12.61 15.74
N LEU A 74 -7.67 11.66 16.64
CA LEU A 74 -7.40 11.88 18.06
C LEU A 74 -6.28 12.90 18.30
N TYR A 75 -5.28 12.89 17.41
CA TYR A 75 -4.10 13.74 17.46
C TYR A 75 -4.07 14.83 16.36
N TYR A 76 -5.02 14.82 15.42
CA TYR A 76 -5.11 15.87 14.40
C TYR A 76 -5.97 17.01 14.94
N HIS A 77 -5.35 17.90 15.72
CA HIS A 77 -5.91 19.22 16.02
C HIS A 77 -5.72 20.21 14.86
N SER A 78 -5.62 19.71 13.62
CA SER A 78 -5.56 20.61 12.48
C SER A 78 -6.96 21.14 12.23
N SER A 79 -7.19 22.39 12.63
CA SER A 79 -8.38 23.17 12.27
C SER A 79 -8.30 23.73 10.85
N GLU A 80 -7.27 23.36 10.10
CA GLU A 80 -7.06 23.86 8.75
C GLU A 80 -8.12 23.27 7.80
N PRO A 81 -8.56 24.04 6.79
CA PRO A 81 -9.63 23.60 5.89
C PRO A 81 -9.36 22.25 5.24
N TRP A 82 -8.10 21.94 4.88
CA TRP A 82 -7.73 20.65 4.29
C TRP A 82 -7.91 19.44 5.22
N SER A 83 -8.00 19.65 6.54
CA SER A 83 -8.15 18.60 7.54
C SER A 83 -9.59 18.43 8.03
N VAL A 84 -10.43 19.45 7.90
CA VAL A 84 -11.80 19.45 8.44
C VAL A 84 -12.86 19.50 7.34
N ASP A 85 -12.68 20.33 6.31
CA ASP A 85 -13.69 20.58 5.28
C ASP A 85 -13.75 19.42 4.26
N PRO A 86 -14.90 18.72 4.12
CA PRO A 86 -15.07 17.63 3.17
C PRO A 86 -14.89 18.04 1.71
N ASP A 87 -15.30 19.25 1.34
CA ASP A 87 -15.21 19.74 -0.04
C ASP A 87 -13.76 20.07 -0.40
N VAL A 88 -13.00 20.63 0.55
CA VAL A 88 -11.55 20.87 0.37
C VAL A 88 -10.80 19.55 0.21
N LYS A 89 -11.10 18.53 1.03
CA LYS A 89 -10.51 17.19 0.89
C LYS A 89 -10.82 16.55 -0.45
N THR A 90 -12.08 16.64 -0.87
CA THR A 90 -12.54 16.15 -2.17
C THR A 90 -11.80 16.86 -3.29
N GLY A 91 -11.69 18.19 -3.23
CA GLY A 91 -10.97 18.99 -4.21
C GLY A 91 -9.48 18.61 -4.31
N ILE A 92 -8.79 18.45 -3.19
CA ILE A 92 -7.40 17.99 -3.15
C ILE A 92 -7.27 16.61 -3.81
N ASN A 93 -8.15 15.67 -3.46
CA ASN A 93 -8.15 14.33 -4.05
C ASN A 93 -8.38 14.39 -5.57
N CYS A 94 -9.36 15.17 -6.04
CA CYS A 94 -9.61 15.36 -7.46
C CYS A 94 -8.38 15.90 -8.22
N VAL A 95 -7.69 16.89 -7.66
CA VAL A 95 -6.46 17.44 -8.26
C VAL A 95 -5.35 16.38 -8.32
N LEU A 96 -5.13 15.64 -7.24
CA LEU A 96 -4.12 14.56 -7.21
C LEU A 96 -4.44 13.44 -8.21
N MET A 97 -5.71 13.05 -8.31
CA MET A 97 -6.16 12.04 -9.27
C MET A 97 -5.99 12.52 -10.72
N LEU A 98 -6.25 13.80 -10.98
CA LEU A 98 -6.03 14.39 -12.31
C LEU A 98 -4.54 14.36 -12.68
N SER A 99 -3.65 14.82 -11.78
CA SER A 99 -2.21 14.79 -11.99
C SER A 99 -1.70 13.37 -12.24
N ARG A 100 -2.16 12.40 -11.44
CA ARG A 100 -1.80 11.00 -11.64
C ARG A 100 -2.30 10.46 -12.98
N THR A 101 -3.51 10.80 -13.40
CA THR A 101 -4.05 10.37 -14.69
C THR A 101 -3.19 10.90 -15.84
N GLN A 102 -2.71 12.14 -15.73
CA GLN A 102 -1.80 12.73 -16.71
C GLN A 102 -0.46 11.99 -16.78
N GLU A 103 0.14 11.69 -15.62
CA GLU A 103 1.39 10.91 -15.55
C GLU A 103 1.24 9.51 -16.18
N GLU A 104 0.14 8.80 -15.87
CA GLU A 104 -0.14 7.47 -16.42
C GLU A 104 -0.32 7.52 -17.95
N PHE A 105 -0.94 8.59 -18.47
CA PHE A 105 -1.08 8.77 -19.91
C PHE A 105 0.28 8.94 -20.60
N GLU A 106 1.19 9.70 -19.99
CA GLU A 106 2.55 9.87 -20.50
C GLU A 106 3.35 8.56 -20.48
N LEU A 107 3.21 7.76 -19.41
CA LEU A 107 3.83 6.43 -19.33
C LEU A 107 3.31 5.49 -20.41
N ILE A 108 1.99 5.46 -20.65
CA ILE A 108 1.39 4.65 -21.73
C ILE A 108 1.93 5.09 -23.10
N ALA A 109 2.04 6.39 -23.34
CA ALA A 109 2.59 6.90 -24.60
C ALA A 109 4.05 6.48 -24.82
N GLN A 110 4.88 6.53 -23.76
CA GLN A 110 6.28 6.07 -23.82
C GLN A 110 6.37 4.56 -24.09
N GLU A 111 5.55 3.75 -23.42
CA GLU A 111 5.51 2.30 -23.64
C GLU A 111 5.05 1.94 -25.05
N LEU A 112 4.06 2.66 -25.59
CA LEU A 112 3.62 2.49 -26.98
C LEU A 112 4.76 2.80 -27.96
N ALA A 113 5.48 3.90 -27.76
CA ALA A 113 6.63 4.27 -28.59
C ALA A 113 7.74 3.20 -28.52
N ARG A 114 8.00 2.65 -27.34
CA ARG A 114 8.98 1.57 -27.16
C ARG A 114 8.55 0.27 -27.86
N ALA A 115 7.29 -0.14 -27.70
CA ALA A 115 6.74 -1.34 -28.31
C ALA A 115 6.77 -1.26 -29.85
N THR A 116 6.40 -0.10 -30.41
CA THR A 116 6.47 0.14 -31.86
C THR A 116 7.91 0.13 -32.38
N GLY A 117 8.86 0.74 -31.65
CA GLY A 117 10.28 0.65 -31.95
C GLY A 117 10.76 -0.80 -32.01
N TRP A 118 10.43 -1.61 -31.00
CA TRP A 118 10.76 -3.04 -30.97
C TRP A 118 10.14 -3.81 -32.14
N ALA A 119 8.89 -3.53 -32.50
CA ALA A 119 8.23 -4.18 -33.63
C ALA A 119 8.94 -3.88 -34.96
N ILE A 120 9.34 -2.62 -35.19
CA ILE A 120 10.08 -2.21 -36.39
C ILE A 120 11.44 -2.92 -36.45
N ASP A 121 12.17 -2.95 -35.34
CA ASP A 121 13.49 -3.58 -35.30
C ASP A 121 13.40 -5.10 -35.48
N HIS A 122 12.36 -5.73 -34.93
CA HIS A 122 12.08 -7.14 -35.14
C HIS A 122 11.74 -7.45 -36.61
N TYR A 123 10.92 -6.61 -37.25
CA TYR A 123 10.63 -6.74 -38.68
C TYR A 123 11.89 -6.63 -39.54
N LYS A 124 12.74 -5.63 -39.26
CA LYS A 124 14.03 -5.47 -39.96
C LYS A 124 14.92 -6.70 -39.77
N LEU A 125 15.00 -7.24 -38.55
CA LEU A 125 15.78 -8.43 -38.25
C LEU A 125 15.31 -9.63 -39.09
N ILE A 126 14.01 -9.91 -39.12
CA ILE A 126 13.44 -11.01 -39.92
C ILE A 126 13.74 -10.80 -41.40
N LYS A 127 13.47 -9.60 -41.92
CA LYS A 127 13.72 -9.27 -43.34
C LYS A 127 15.18 -9.48 -43.73
N ASN A 128 16.11 -9.03 -42.89
CA ASN A 128 17.54 -9.21 -43.14
C ASN A 128 17.95 -10.70 -43.09
N LYS A 129 17.33 -11.49 -42.22
CA LYS A 129 17.57 -12.94 -42.15
C LYS A 129 17.04 -13.67 -43.38
N LEU A 130 15.85 -13.33 -43.86
CA LEU A 130 15.29 -13.89 -45.10
C LEU A 130 16.19 -13.59 -46.30
N LEU A 131 16.60 -12.33 -46.45
CA LEU A 131 17.48 -11.89 -47.53
C LEU A 131 18.84 -12.61 -47.47
N TYR A 132 19.39 -12.83 -46.26
CA TYR A 132 20.60 -13.63 -46.09
C TYR A 132 20.43 -15.09 -46.53
N ILE A 133 19.28 -15.71 -46.24
CA ILE A 133 18.98 -17.09 -46.65
C ILE A 133 18.86 -17.16 -48.18
N GLU A 134 18.12 -16.24 -48.81
CA GLU A 134 17.95 -16.18 -50.28
C GLU A 134 19.30 -16.03 -51.00
N ILE A 135 20.16 -15.12 -50.54
CA ILE A 135 21.51 -14.95 -51.09
C ILE A 135 22.33 -16.23 -50.92
N ARG A 136 22.26 -16.87 -49.75
CA ARG A 136 23.01 -18.11 -49.48
C ARG A 136 22.54 -19.26 -50.37
N GLU A 137 21.24 -19.37 -50.62
CA GLU A 137 20.66 -20.38 -51.51
C GLU A 137 21.14 -20.19 -52.95
N PHE A 138 21.18 -18.94 -53.44
CA PHE A 138 21.69 -18.62 -54.78
C PHE A 138 23.21 -18.88 -54.93
N LEU A 139 23.97 -18.83 -53.83
CA LEU A 139 25.42 -19.04 -53.81
C LEU A 139 25.85 -20.50 -53.55
N LEU A 140 24.91 -21.43 -53.32
CA LEU A 140 25.23 -22.86 -53.23
C LEU A 140 25.40 -23.42 -54.66
N PRO A 141 26.54 -24.07 -54.98
CA PRO A 141 26.72 -24.69 -56.30
C PRO A 141 25.72 -25.84 -56.48
N LEU A 142 25.10 -25.91 -57.67
CA LEU A 142 24.30 -27.05 -58.11
C LEU A 142 25.18 -28.32 -58.10
N THR A 143 25.11 -29.09 -57.02
CA THR A 143 25.61 -30.47 -56.96
C THR A 143 24.60 -31.43 -57.53
#